data_AF-A0A2V1C9S3-F1
#
_entry.id   AF-A0A2V1C9S3-F1
#
_cell.length_a   1.000
_cell.length_b   1.000
_cell.length_c   1.000
_cell.angle_alpha   90.00
_cell.angle_beta   90.00
_cell.angle_gamma   90.00
#
_symmetry.space_group_name_H-M   'P 1'
#
loop_
_entity.id
_entity.type
_entity.pdbx_description
1 polymer ?
#
loop_
_entity_poly.entity_id
_entity_poly.type
_entity_poly.pdbx_seq_one_letter_code
_entity_poly.pdbx_strand_id
1 'polypeptide(L)'
;MARMMSRDVCIIFFDCVFFLFFQNCLAHTELESFILSRPSTSSTPREHNNPNFLHDDVPHENSSSHTRPHQTTLAQRPANISICNYYSEKILGENTPARQKLLMTLIINTVVLGNYTIPNVGIPVHGIASPGVQDGQDVNLLPYFTGALLSTNGGGDVGVSKLFLDDGGAGALSMNMSSLGTTSTQYFLLNHIWQYFGNLINCSEQGKSDVFPAYEGEPSMYKVHRFMDISKAENDFFIQQLVDASASIGFSQADAENWRTLMAPFNTRCAPAFEVNGVPDGADLQAVCINDDCPLDEAANCDAYPSKGVAVVPANATVAEASPSASGTATPSASGTANGSSSAIPTSMAAGWEHGFGLQILVTMFAAGVIAYLQL
;
A
#
# COMPACT_ATOMS: atom_id res chain seq x y z
N MET A 1 -8.83 26.64 -32.62
CA MET A 1 -9.96 25.79 -33.04
C MET A 1 -9.50 24.34 -33.04
N ALA A 2 -9.58 23.67 -31.90
CA ALA A 2 -9.46 22.22 -31.77
C ALA A 2 -9.89 21.89 -30.32
N ARG A 3 -11.21 21.90 -30.12
CA ARG A 3 -11.90 21.30 -28.98
C ARG A 3 -12.85 20.28 -29.61
N MET A 4 -13.04 19.16 -28.91
CA MET A 4 -14.03 18.09 -29.11
C MET A 4 -13.45 16.78 -29.64
N MET A 5 -13.97 15.71 -29.02
CA MET A 5 -13.66 14.27 -29.11
C MET A 5 -12.56 13.85 -28.11
N SER A 6 -12.80 13.03 -27.09
CA SER A 6 -13.87 12.04 -26.90
C SER A 6 -14.08 11.78 -25.40
N ARG A 7 -15.26 12.14 -24.88
CA ARG A 7 -15.87 11.49 -23.73
C ARG A 7 -16.92 10.55 -24.31
N ASP A 8 -17.01 9.37 -23.74
CA ASP A 8 -17.94 8.28 -24.03
C ASP A 8 -17.53 7.30 -25.14
N VAL A 9 -17.66 6.01 -24.80
CA VAL A 9 -17.58 4.81 -25.64
C VAL A 9 -16.18 4.22 -25.85
N CYS A 10 -15.81 3.26 -25.00
CA CYS A 10 -15.22 2.03 -25.51
C CYS A 10 -15.68 0.83 -24.66
N ILE A 11 -16.80 0.27 -25.10
CA ILE A 11 -17.39 -1.00 -24.72
C ILE A 11 -17.17 -1.93 -25.94
N ILE A 12 -16.51 -3.08 -25.71
CA ILE A 12 -16.46 -4.33 -26.53
C ILE A 12 -15.51 -4.36 -27.76
N PHE A 13 -14.46 -5.20 -27.73
CA PHE A 13 -14.35 -6.49 -28.47
C PHE A 13 -13.04 -7.26 -28.17
N PHE A 14 -13.19 -8.60 -28.11
CA PHE A 14 -12.26 -9.70 -27.76
C PHE A 14 -11.13 -9.98 -28.77
N ASP A 15 -9.99 -10.55 -28.32
CA ASP A 15 -9.61 -11.94 -28.67
C ASP A 15 -8.42 -12.56 -27.88
N CYS A 16 -8.70 -13.76 -27.38
CA CYS A 16 -7.94 -14.98 -27.01
C CYS A 16 -6.39 -15.07 -26.82
N VAL A 17 -6.07 -15.98 -25.87
CA VAL A 17 -4.90 -16.88 -25.70
C VAL A 17 -3.76 -16.41 -24.75
N PHE A 18 -3.78 -16.84 -23.48
CA PHE A 18 -2.86 -17.87 -22.93
C PHE A 18 -3.20 -18.19 -21.46
N PHE A 19 -3.33 -19.48 -21.15
CA PHE A 19 -3.61 -20.05 -19.82
C PHE A 19 -2.39 -20.84 -19.34
N LEU A 20 -2.27 -20.99 -18.02
CA LEU A 20 -1.33 -21.81 -17.22
C LEU A 20 -0.06 -21.10 -16.73
N PHE A 21 -0.10 -20.62 -15.47
CA PHE A 21 0.73 -21.13 -14.36
C PHE A 21 0.30 -20.42 -13.06
N PHE A 22 -0.52 -21.09 -12.24
CA PHE A 22 -0.72 -20.71 -10.84
C PHE A 22 -0.86 -21.99 -10.01
N GLN A 23 0.22 -22.42 -9.37
CA GLN A 23 0.12 -23.25 -8.18
C GLN A 23 1.40 -23.14 -7.35
N ASN A 24 1.19 -23.01 -6.03
CA ASN A 24 2.14 -23.07 -4.92
C ASN A 24 2.91 -21.80 -4.57
N CYS A 25 2.35 -21.04 -3.62
CA CYS A 25 3.06 -20.69 -2.38
C CYS A 25 2.03 -20.38 -1.27
N LEU A 26 1.48 -21.44 -0.68
CA LEU A 26 0.98 -21.46 0.69
C LEU A 26 1.60 -22.69 1.35
N ALA A 27 2.09 -22.49 2.57
CA ALA A 27 2.68 -23.45 3.51
C ALA A 27 4.12 -23.91 3.24
N HIS A 28 5.05 -23.50 4.11
CA HIS A 28 5.59 -24.44 5.10
C HIS A 28 6.23 -23.71 6.29
N THR A 29 5.52 -23.80 7.42
CA THR A 29 6.08 -23.76 8.77
C THR A 29 6.70 -25.12 9.13
N GLU A 30 7.71 -25.04 10.02
CA GLU A 30 8.35 -26.10 10.82
C GLU A 30 9.15 -27.21 10.12
N LEU A 31 10.46 -27.24 10.37
CA LEU A 31 11.15 -28.21 11.24
C LEU A 31 12.67 -28.00 11.12
N GLU A 32 13.34 -27.65 12.22
CA GLU A 32 14.62 -28.28 12.55
C GLU A 32 14.79 -28.35 14.07
N SER A 33 14.61 -29.56 14.57
CA SER A 33 15.19 -30.04 15.82
C SER A 33 16.12 -31.19 15.44
N PHE A 34 17.43 -31.08 15.71
CA PHE A 34 18.23 -32.19 16.25
C PHE A 34 19.66 -31.76 16.64
N ILE A 35 19.96 -32.02 17.93
CA ILE A 35 21.26 -32.39 18.53
C ILE A 35 22.36 -31.33 18.61
N LEU A 36 22.57 -30.84 19.84
CA LEU A 36 23.86 -31.02 20.52
C LEU A 36 23.62 -31.33 22.00
N SER A 37 24.22 -32.44 22.45
CA SER A 37 24.07 -33.02 23.78
C SER A 37 25.22 -32.59 24.71
N ARG A 38 24.86 -32.39 25.99
CA ARG A 38 25.65 -32.53 27.26
C ARG A 38 26.60 -31.37 27.68
N PRO A 39 26.98 -31.30 28.98
CA PRO A 39 26.16 -31.45 30.18
C PRO A 39 26.45 -30.34 31.23
N SER A 40 25.51 -30.13 32.15
CA SER A 40 25.69 -29.33 33.36
C SER A 40 26.59 -30.03 34.38
N THR A 41 27.63 -29.34 34.87
CA THR A 41 28.33 -29.70 36.11
C THR A 41 28.38 -28.50 37.03
N SER A 42 27.80 -28.69 38.22
CA SER A 42 27.91 -27.82 39.38
C SER A 42 29.35 -27.79 39.89
N SER A 43 29.82 -26.65 40.39
CA SER A 43 30.64 -26.57 41.61
C SER A 43 30.89 -25.12 42.01
N THR A 44 30.31 -24.73 43.14
CA THR A 44 30.86 -23.68 44.01
C THR A 44 32.10 -24.21 44.73
N PRO A 45 33.06 -23.33 45.07
CA PRO A 45 33.39 -23.22 46.50
C PRO A 45 33.63 -21.78 47.00
N ARG A 46 33.18 -21.58 48.25
CA ARG A 46 33.79 -20.84 49.39
C ARG A 46 35.31 -20.62 49.22
N GLU A 47 35.99 -19.54 49.61
CA GLU A 47 36.00 -18.79 50.88
C GLU A 47 37.16 -17.77 50.78
N HIS A 48 37.03 -16.53 51.28
CA HIS A 48 37.96 -15.90 52.25
C HIS A 48 37.78 -14.39 52.40
N ASN A 49 37.57 -14.02 53.67
CA ASN A 49 37.60 -12.69 54.24
C ASN A 49 38.98 -12.01 54.11
N ASN A 50 39.00 -10.69 53.89
CA ASN A 50 39.88 -9.78 54.64
C ASN A 50 39.32 -8.34 54.62
N PRO A 51 39.28 -7.61 55.75
CA PRO A 51 38.70 -6.27 55.84
C PRO A 51 39.75 -5.15 55.81
N ASN A 52 39.22 -3.92 55.80
CA ASN A 52 39.87 -2.62 56.06
C ASN A 52 40.58 -1.94 54.88
N PHE A 53 39.92 -0.90 54.35
CA PHE A 53 40.58 0.42 54.25
C PHE A 53 39.56 1.55 54.37
N LEU A 54 39.95 2.57 55.13
CA LEU A 54 39.21 3.77 55.54
C LEU A 54 38.95 4.77 54.38
N HIS A 55 38.01 5.69 54.66
CA HIS A 55 37.93 7.09 54.16
C HIS A 55 37.47 7.25 52.69
N ASP A 56 36.57 8.15 52.30
CA ASP A 56 36.06 9.42 52.84
C ASP A 56 34.68 9.78 52.23
N ASP A 57 34.01 10.74 52.87
CA ASP A 57 32.78 11.44 52.48
C ASP A 57 32.75 11.99 51.03
N VAL A 58 31.63 11.79 50.29
CA VAL A 58 31.15 12.70 49.22
C VAL A 58 29.60 12.58 49.06
N PRO A 59 28.84 13.69 48.87
CA PRO A 59 27.39 13.72 48.96
C PRO A 59 26.65 13.53 47.62
N HIS A 60 25.33 13.33 47.75
CA HIS A 60 24.26 13.38 46.74
C HIS A 60 24.59 14.11 45.42
N GLU A 61 24.45 13.40 44.29
CA GLU A 61 24.19 14.00 42.99
C GLU A 61 22.84 13.56 42.40
N ASN A 62 22.13 14.57 41.90
CA ASN A 62 20.85 14.51 41.23
C ASN A 62 20.92 13.69 39.93
N SER A 63 19.89 12.88 39.72
CA SER A 63 19.53 12.25 38.45
C SER A 63 19.32 13.31 37.37
N SER A 64 20.33 13.53 36.52
CA SER A 64 20.20 14.31 35.28
C SER A 64 19.72 13.40 34.16
N SER A 65 18.50 13.67 33.66
CA SER A 65 17.95 13.06 32.46
C SER A 65 18.85 13.38 31.27
N HIS A 66 19.42 12.34 30.67
CA HIS A 66 20.20 12.44 29.45
C HIS A 66 19.25 12.65 28.26
N THR A 67 18.81 13.88 28.03
CA THR A 67 18.11 14.26 26.80
C THR A 67 19.13 14.28 25.68
N ARG A 68 19.15 13.20 24.89
CA ARG A 68 19.93 13.10 23.66
C ARG A 68 19.46 14.23 22.74
N PRO A 69 20.33 15.14 22.27
CA PRO A 69 19.93 16.14 21.30
C PRO A 69 19.50 15.41 20.03
N HIS A 70 18.24 15.58 19.62
CA HIS A 70 17.82 15.26 18.26
C HIS A 70 18.69 16.09 17.32
N GLN A 71 19.69 15.47 16.69
CA GLN A 71 20.35 16.08 15.54
C GLN A 71 19.27 16.28 14.49
N THR A 72 18.88 17.54 14.27
CA THR A 72 18.11 17.92 13.09
C THR A 72 19.02 17.70 11.89
N THR A 73 18.93 16.51 11.30
CA THR A 73 19.62 16.16 10.05
C THR A 73 19.10 17.13 8.99
N LEU A 74 19.93 18.04 8.49
CA LEU A 74 19.51 18.98 7.44
C LEU A 74 19.24 18.21 6.14
N ALA A 75 18.30 18.70 5.33
CA ALA A 75 18.08 18.19 3.98
C ALA A 75 19.39 18.25 3.18
N GLN A 76 19.78 17.13 2.56
CA GLN A 76 21.05 17.04 1.83
C GLN A 76 21.01 17.76 0.48
N ARG A 77 19.80 17.90 -0.07
CA ARG A 77 19.55 18.48 -1.38
C ARG A 77 19.67 20.02 -1.38
N PRO A 78 20.26 20.65 -2.41
CA PRO A 78 20.17 22.09 -2.62
C PRO A 78 18.72 22.58 -2.73
N ALA A 79 18.36 23.66 -2.03
CA ALA A 79 16.98 24.14 -1.92
C ALA A 79 16.28 24.41 -3.26
N ASN A 80 17.04 24.75 -4.31
CA ASN A 80 16.54 25.07 -5.65
C ASN A 80 16.37 23.86 -6.59
N ILE A 81 16.74 22.65 -6.18
CA ILE A 81 16.54 21.41 -6.94
C ILE A 81 15.34 20.66 -6.34
N SER A 82 14.42 20.09 -7.12
CA SER A 82 13.32 19.31 -6.53
C SER A 82 13.79 18.00 -5.90
N ILE A 83 12.99 17.44 -4.97
CA ILE A 83 13.26 16.13 -4.36
C ILE A 83 13.45 15.06 -5.45
N CYS A 84 12.54 15.02 -6.44
CA CYS A 84 12.62 14.05 -7.53
C CYS A 84 13.92 14.20 -8.33
N ASN A 85 14.24 15.40 -8.82
CA ASN A 85 15.43 15.62 -9.65
C ASN A 85 16.72 15.21 -8.92
N TYR A 86 16.85 15.61 -7.67
CA TYR A 86 18.03 15.31 -6.87
C TYR A 86 18.21 13.81 -6.62
N TYR A 87 17.16 13.12 -6.21
CA TYR A 87 17.26 11.70 -5.88
C TYR A 87 17.27 10.80 -7.11
N SER A 88 16.66 11.20 -8.22
CA SER A 88 16.86 10.52 -9.51
C SER A 88 18.34 10.55 -9.88
N GLU A 89 18.98 11.72 -9.83
CA GLU A 89 20.41 11.85 -10.14
C GLU A 89 21.31 11.08 -9.17
N LYS A 90 21.09 11.29 -7.87
CA LYS A 90 21.91 10.72 -6.80
C LYS A 90 21.84 9.19 -6.73
N ILE A 91 20.66 8.60 -6.92
CA ILE A 91 20.44 7.16 -6.74
C ILE A 91 20.60 6.41 -8.06
N LEU A 92 20.12 6.98 -9.17
CA LEU A 92 19.94 6.27 -10.44
C LEU A 92 20.84 6.80 -11.58
N GLY A 93 21.65 7.82 -11.32
CA GLY A 93 22.43 8.53 -12.35
C GLY A 93 21.57 9.54 -13.12
N GLU A 94 22.03 9.97 -14.29
CA GLU A 94 21.47 11.09 -15.07
C GLU A 94 19.95 11.31 -14.97
N ASN A 95 19.55 12.55 -14.67
CA ASN A 95 18.16 12.95 -14.51
C ASN A 95 17.40 12.95 -15.87
N THR A 96 16.76 11.82 -16.19
CA THR A 96 15.99 11.61 -17.42
C THR A 96 14.56 11.16 -17.10
N PRO A 97 13.59 11.23 -18.04
CA PRO A 97 12.23 10.74 -17.82
C PRO A 97 12.19 9.29 -17.31
N ALA A 98 13.03 8.42 -17.88
CA ALA A 98 13.12 7.01 -17.49
C ALA A 98 13.61 6.84 -16.03
N ARG A 99 14.58 7.64 -15.59
CA ARG A 99 15.09 7.57 -14.20
C ARG A 99 14.11 8.16 -13.19
N GLN A 100 13.38 9.22 -13.55
CA GLN A 100 12.33 9.76 -12.67
C GLN A 100 11.16 8.78 -12.52
N LYS A 101 10.73 8.14 -13.61
CA LYS A 101 9.74 7.06 -13.52
C LYS A 101 10.24 5.90 -12.67
N LEU A 102 11.48 5.45 -12.90
CA LEU A 102 12.06 4.36 -12.11
C LEU A 102 12.12 4.74 -10.62
N LEU A 103 12.47 5.98 -10.27
CA LEU A 103 12.43 6.45 -8.89
C LEU A 103 11.02 6.33 -8.30
N MET A 104 9.98 6.76 -9.03
CA MET A 104 8.58 6.66 -8.58
C MET A 104 8.13 5.21 -8.45
N THR A 105 8.50 4.36 -9.40
CA THR A 105 8.25 2.92 -9.33
C THR A 105 8.88 2.33 -8.06
N LEU A 106 10.16 2.63 -7.78
CA LEU A 106 10.84 2.11 -6.58
C LEU A 106 10.18 2.58 -5.29
N ILE A 107 9.83 3.86 -5.17
CA ILE A 107 9.16 4.38 -3.96
C ILE A 107 7.79 3.73 -3.79
N ILE A 108 6.91 3.82 -4.80
CA ILE A 108 5.51 3.43 -4.68
C ILE A 108 5.35 1.92 -4.56
N ASN A 109 6.10 1.12 -5.32
CA ASN A 109 6.02 -0.32 -5.15
C ASN A 109 6.57 -0.72 -3.77
N THR A 110 7.51 0.04 -3.17
CA THR A 110 8.03 -0.25 -1.82
C THR A 110 6.99 0.13 -0.76
N VAL A 111 6.23 1.20 -0.99
CA VAL A 111 5.04 1.54 -0.19
C VAL A 111 4.02 0.40 -0.24
N VAL A 112 3.80 -0.23 -1.39
CA VAL A 112 2.83 -1.32 -1.53
C VAL A 112 3.33 -2.62 -0.89
N LEU A 113 4.54 -3.05 -1.25
CA LEU A 113 5.06 -4.38 -0.90
C LEU A 113 5.85 -4.44 0.42
N GLY A 114 6.33 -3.29 0.90
CA GLY A 114 7.42 -3.25 1.88
C GLY A 114 8.79 -3.40 1.20
N ASN A 115 9.82 -3.77 1.95
CA ASN A 115 11.16 -3.92 1.37
C ASN A 115 11.22 -5.04 0.31
N TYR A 116 11.35 -4.65 -0.96
CA TYR A 116 11.65 -5.57 -2.06
C TYR A 116 12.73 -5.01 -3.02
N THR A 117 13.11 -3.74 -2.84
CA THR A 117 13.98 -2.98 -3.73
C THR A 117 15.47 -3.14 -3.44
N ILE A 118 16.27 -2.92 -4.47
CA ILE A 118 17.69 -2.58 -4.39
C ILE A 118 17.84 -1.21 -5.09
N PRO A 119 18.50 -0.21 -4.48
CA PRO A 119 19.21 -0.27 -3.20
C PRO A 119 18.27 -0.28 -1.99
N ASN A 120 18.65 -1.03 -0.96
CA ASN A 120 18.06 -0.97 0.38
C ASN A 120 19.18 -0.62 1.36
N VAL A 121 19.04 0.50 2.08
CA VAL A 121 20.05 0.98 3.05
C VAL A 121 19.86 0.43 4.47
N GLY A 122 19.08 -0.65 4.61
CA GLY A 122 18.80 -1.33 5.87
C GLY A 122 17.65 -0.74 6.69
N ILE A 123 16.81 0.12 6.08
CA ILE A 123 15.63 0.68 6.74
C ILE A 123 14.41 -0.21 6.43
N PRO A 124 13.73 -0.75 7.46
CA PRO A 124 12.57 -1.60 7.26
C PRO A 124 11.38 -0.79 6.74
N VAL A 125 10.62 -1.39 5.82
CA VAL A 125 9.36 -0.86 5.29
C VAL A 125 8.33 -1.97 5.34
N HIS A 126 7.19 -1.71 5.96
CA HIS A 126 6.16 -2.72 6.23
C HIS A 126 5.32 -3.03 4.99
N GLY A 127 4.96 -1.98 4.24
CA GLY A 127 4.12 -2.10 3.06
C GLY A 127 2.62 -2.11 3.38
N ILE A 128 1.82 -1.47 2.52
CA ILE A 128 0.35 -1.38 2.73
C ILE A 128 -0.42 -2.62 2.29
N ALA A 129 0.22 -3.57 1.59
CA ALA A 129 -0.39 -4.82 1.19
C ALA A 129 -0.46 -5.86 2.33
N SER A 130 -0.02 -5.51 3.54
CA SER A 130 -0.13 -6.34 4.74
C SER A 130 -0.81 -5.56 5.88
N PRO A 131 -1.55 -6.22 6.79
CA PRO A 131 -2.04 -5.56 8.00
C PRO A 131 -0.89 -4.97 8.83
N GLY A 132 -1.10 -3.79 9.39
CA GLY A 132 -0.13 -3.06 10.21
C GLY A 132 -0.78 -2.48 11.46
N VAL A 133 0.00 -1.69 12.20
CA VAL A 133 -0.47 -0.98 13.39
C VAL A 133 0.01 0.47 13.30
N GLN A 134 -0.89 1.43 13.49
CA GLN A 134 -0.60 2.86 13.52
C GLN A 134 -1.22 3.47 14.77
N ASP A 135 -0.40 4.12 15.60
CA ASP A 135 -0.84 4.75 16.86
C ASP A 135 -1.65 3.82 17.79
N GLY A 136 -1.29 2.53 17.79
CA GLY A 136 -1.95 1.49 18.58
C GLY A 136 -3.25 0.96 17.98
N GLN A 137 -3.62 1.38 16.78
CA GLN A 137 -4.79 0.89 16.04
C GLN A 137 -4.36 -0.07 14.94
N ASP A 138 -5.09 -1.19 14.78
CA ASP A 138 -4.90 -2.10 13.67
C ASP A 138 -5.34 -1.44 12.36
N VAL A 139 -4.48 -1.52 11.34
CA VAL A 139 -4.70 -0.93 10.01
C VAL A 139 -4.63 -2.03 8.97
N ASN A 140 -5.58 -2.05 8.02
CA ASN A 140 -5.54 -2.97 6.89
C ASN A 140 -6.10 -2.32 5.62
N LEU A 141 -5.19 -1.88 4.74
CA LEU A 141 -5.53 -1.21 3.48
C LEU A 141 -5.81 -2.18 2.33
N LEU A 142 -5.39 -3.45 2.44
CA LEU A 142 -5.52 -4.43 1.36
C LEU A 142 -6.97 -4.64 0.85
N PRO A 143 -8.03 -4.60 1.69
CA PRO A 143 -9.42 -4.76 1.23
C PRO A 143 -9.87 -3.76 0.17
N TYR A 144 -9.29 -2.54 0.14
CA TYR A 144 -9.60 -1.54 -0.89
C TYR A 144 -9.08 -1.92 -2.28
N PHE A 145 -8.10 -2.84 -2.37
CA PHE A 145 -7.46 -3.25 -3.62
C PHE A 145 -7.96 -4.61 -4.15
N THR A 146 -8.64 -5.40 -3.32
CA THR A 146 -9.03 -6.78 -3.65
C THR A 146 -10.48 -6.92 -4.13
N GLY A 147 -11.23 -5.82 -4.22
CA GLY A 147 -12.67 -5.85 -4.50
C GLY A 147 -13.51 -6.33 -3.31
N ALA A 148 -12.94 -6.46 -2.12
CA ALA A 148 -13.69 -6.86 -0.93
C ALA A 148 -14.70 -5.80 -0.47
N LEU A 149 -14.48 -4.53 -0.84
CA LEU A 149 -15.28 -3.38 -0.44
C LEU A 149 -15.95 -2.68 -1.62
N LEU A 150 -17.15 -2.13 -1.40
CA LEU A 150 -17.80 -1.17 -2.30
C LEU A 150 -17.20 0.23 -2.12
N SER A 151 -15.90 0.38 -2.41
CA SER A 151 -15.13 1.57 -2.08
C SER A 151 -14.60 2.35 -3.28
N THR A 152 -14.79 1.85 -4.50
CA THR A 152 -14.26 2.49 -5.71
C THR A 152 -15.25 3.49 -6.27
N ASN A 153 -14.79 4.68 -6.67
CA ASN A 153 -15.63 5.62 -7.41
C ASN A 153 -15.75 5.20 -8.89
N GLY A 154 -16.92 4.68 -9.27
CA GLY A 154 -17.26 4.35 -10.66
C GLY A 154 -17.88 5.50 -11.48
N GLY A 155 -17.87 6.73 -10.94
CA GLY A 155 -18.50 7.92 -11.54
C GLY A 155 -19.95 8.19 -11.08
N GLY A 156 -20.49 7.36 -10.18
CA GLY A 156 -21.83 7.53 -9.59
C GLY A 156 -21.81 8.03 -8.15
N ASP A 157 -22.95 7.90 -7.48
CA ASP A 157 -23.15 8.36 -6.09
C ASP A 157 -22.87 7.29 -5.03
N VAL A 158 -22.54 6.07 -5.45
CA VAL A 158 -22.20 4.94 -4.59
C VAL A 158 -20.86 4.33 -4.99
N GLY A 159 -20.17 3.76 -4.00
CA GLY A 159 -18.97 2.98 -4.25
C GLY A 159 -19.29 1.65 -4.94
N VAL A 160 -18.37 1.18 -5.78
CA VAL A 160 -18.44 -0.13 -6.45
C VAL A 160 -17.27 -1.01 -6.02
N SER A 161 -17.43 -2.32 -6.14
CA SER A 161 -16.32 -3.26 -5.96
C SER A 161 -15.45 -3.28 -7.22
N LYS A 162 -14.13 -3.19 -7.02
CA LYS A 162 -13.15 -3.32 -8.10
C LYS A 162 -11.92 -4.08 -7.59
N LEU A 163 -11.55 -5.13 -8.33
CA LEU A 163 -10.28 -5.81 -8.12
C LEU A 163 -9.18 -5.00 -8.83
N PHE A 164 -8.30 -4.38 -8.05
CA PHE A 164 -7.19 -3.57 -8.57
C PHE A 164 -5.90 -4.37 -8.73
N LEU A 165 -5.73 -5.50 -8.04
CA LEU A 165 -4.57 -6.37 -8.17
C LEU A 165 -4.88 -7.53 -9.12
N ASP A 166 -5.35 -7.21 -10.32
CA ASP A 166 -5.91 -8.14 -11.30
C ASP A 166 -4.91 -8.68 -12.33
N ASP A 167 -3.63 -8.30 -12.28
CA ASP A 167 -2.67 -8.62 -13.34
C ASP A 167 -1.23 -8.78 -12.84
N GLY A 168 -1.03 -9.90 -12.13
CA GLY A 168 0.24 -10.30 -11.52
C GLY A 168 0.44 -9.81 -10.09
N GLY A 169 -0.39 -8.87 -9.62
CA GLY A 169 -0.40 -8.39 -8.24
C GLY A 169 0.99 -8.05 -7.73
N ALA A 170 1.32 -8.52 -6.52
CA ALA A 170 2.64 -8.35 -5.92
C ALA A 170 3.80 -8.92 -6.76
N GLY A 171 3.55 -9.99 -7.53
CA GLY A 171 4.55 -10.58 -8.42
C GLY A 171 5.03 -9.57 -9.47
N ALA A 172 4.11 -8.87 -10.14
CA ALA A 172 4.46 -7.83 -11.11
C ALA A 172 5.20 -6.66 -10.43
N LEU A 173 4.70 -6.20 -9.28
CA LEU A 173 5.31 -5.08 -8.54
C LEU A 173 6.75 -5.38 -8.10
N SER A 174 7.03 -6.64 -7.72
CA SER A 174 8.38 -7.10 -7.33
C SER A 174 9.40 -7.02 -8.46
N MET A 175 8.94 -6.97 -9.71
CA MET A 175 9.77 -6.83 -10.91
C MET A 175 9.86 -5.37 -11.39
N ASN A 176 9.47 -4.40 -10.55
CA ASN A 176 9.36 -2.97 -10.91
C ASN A 176 8.40 -2.73 -12.09
N MET A 177 7.37 -3.56 -12.21
CA MET A 177 6.29 -3.38 -13.19
C MET A 177 5.05 -2.86 -12.48
N SER A 178 4.15 -2.21 -13.21
CA SER A 178 2.83 -1.85 -12.70
C SER A 178 1.92 -3.08 -12.65
N SER A 179 2.11 -4.00 -13.59
CA SER A 179 1.27 -5.17 -13.90
C SER A 179 1.97 -6.00 -14.99
N LEU A 180 1.49 -7.19 -15.33
CA LEU A 180 2.10 -8.02 -16.40
C LEU A 180 1.71 -7.54 -17.82
N GLY A 181 0.53 -6.95 -17.99
CA GLY A 181 0.04 -6.33 -19.22
C GLY A 181 -0.26 -4.84 -19.06
N THR A 182 -0.83 -4.22 -20.09
CA THR A 182 -1.07 -2.77 -20.16
C THR A 182 -2.54 -2.35 -20.19
N THR A 183 -3.46 -3.29 -19.96
CA THR A 183 -4.91 -3.07 -20.08
C THR A 183 -5.67 -3.36 -18.78
N SER A 184 -4.97 -3.85 -17.75
CA SER A 184 -5.54 -4.25 -16.47
C SER A 184 -5.85 -3.06 -15.57
N THR A 185 -6.72 -3.27 -14.59
CA THR A 185 -7.00 -2.25 -13.58
C THR A 185 -5.74 -1.92 -12.78
N GLN A 186 -4.91 -2.93 -12.51
CA GLN A 186 -3.62 -2.78 -11.86
C GLN A 186 -2.68 -1.86 -12.65
N TYR A 187 -2.59 -2.05 -13.98
CA TYR A 187 -1.77 -1.21 -14.85
C TYR A 187 -2.14 0.27 -14.69
N PHE A 188 -3.43 0.59 -14.81
CA PHE A 188 -3.91 1.96 -14.74
C PHE A 188 -3.73 2.55 -13.34
N LEU A 189 -4.06 1.81 -12.29
CA LEU A 189 -3.91 2.26 -10.91
C LEU A 189 -2.45 2.64 -10.61
N LEU A 190 -1.51 1.73 -10.86
CA LEU A 190 -0.11 1.93 -10.50
C LEU A 190 0.54 3.02 -11.34
N ASN A 191 0.28 3.08 -12.65
CA ASN A 191 0.81 4.17 -13.48
C ASN A 191 0.25 5.53 -13.05
N HIS A 192 -1.05 5.64 -12.73
CA HIS A 192 -1.62 6.88 -12.22
C HIS A 192 -1.02 7.30 -10.86
N ILE A 193 -0.79 6.35 -9.95
CA ILE A 193 -0.12 6.66 -8.68
C ILE A 193 1.31 7.17 -8.94
N TRP A 194 2.09 6.50 -9.79
CA TRP A 194 3.46 6.96 -10.12
C TRP A 194 3.46 8.36 -10.73
N GLN A 195 2.53 8.65 -11.62
CA GLN A 195 2.37 9.97 -12.24
C GLN A 195 1.96 11.04 -11.22
N TYR A 196 0.96 10.77 -10.39
CA TYR A 196 0.48 11.75 -9.41
C TYR A 196 1.56 12.09 -8.38
N PHE A 197 2.24 11.08 -7.86
CA PHE A 197 3.32 11.26 -6.89
C PHE A 197 4.56 11.91 -7.51
N GLY A 198 4.84 11.66 -8.79
CA GLY A 198 5.88 12.37 -9.53
C GLY A 198 5.66 13.87 -9.56
N ASN A 199 4.42 14.30 -9.83
CA ASN A 199 4.02 15.70 -9.74
C ASN A 199 4.15 16.25 -8.31
N LEU A 200 3.73 15.48 -7.29
CA LEU A 200 3.77 15.91 -5.89
C LEU A 200 5.19 16.20 -5.37
N ILE A 201 6.20 15.45 -5.83
CA ILE A 201 7.62 15.71 -5.51
C ILE A 201 8.38 16.46 -6.63
N ASN A 202 7.63 17.00 -7.59
CA ASN A 202 8.10 17.88 -8.66
C ASN A 202 9.18 17.27 -9.57
N CYS A 203 8.87 16.10 -10.16
CA CYS A 203 9.64 15.44 -11.20
C CYS A 203 9.67 16.28 -12.50
N SER A 204 10.80 16.93 -12.79
CA SER A 204 10.87 17.88 -13.92
C SER A 204 10.81 17.27 -15.31
N GLU A 205 11.05 15.96 -15.45
CA GLU A 205 11.05 15.25 -16.73
C GLU A 205 9.72 14.54 -17.02
N GLN A 206 8.79 14.54 -16.06
CA GLN A 206 7.45 14.03 -16.27
C GLN A 206 6.69 14.86 -17.30
N GLY A 207 5.92 14.19 -18.16
CA GLY A 207 5.13 14.82 -19.23
C GLY A 207 5.94 15.28 -20.45
N LYS A 208 7.28 15.14 -20.44
CA LYS A 208 8.13 15.50 -21.59
C LYS A 208 8.30 14.37 -22.62
N SER A 209 7.85 13.15 -22.29
CA SER A 209 7.95 11.97 -23.15
C SER A 209 6.90 10.93 -22.75
N ASP A 210 6.64 9.97 -23.63
CA ASP A 210 5.75 8.83 -23.35
C ASP A 210 6.30 7.84 -22.31
N VAL A 211 7.59 7.94 -21.97
CA VAL A 211 8.20 7.06 -20.96
C VAL A 211 7.65 7.36 -19.58
N PHE A 212 7.60 8.65 -19.22
CA PHE A 212 6.99 9.14 -18.00
C PHE A 212 5.96 10.22 -18.34
N PRO A 213 4.74 9.83 -18.75
CA PRO A 213 3.74 10.77 -19.22
C PRO A 213 3.21 11.66 -18.09
N ALA A 214 2.49 12.72 -18.48
CA ALA A 214 1.78 13.56 -17.53
C ALA A 214 0.70 12.74 -16.79
N TYR A 215 0.20 13.26 -15.67
CA TYR A 215 -0.91 12.64 -14.97
C TYR A 215 -2.19 12.76 -15.81
N GLU A 216 -2.83 11.62 -16.07
CA GLU A 216 -4.04 11.51 -16.91
C GLU A 216 -5.29 11.10 -16.11
N GLY A 217 -5.16 10.94 -14.80
CA GLY A 217 -6.26 10.57 -13.91
C GLY A 217 -7.14 11.74 -13.48
N GLU A 218 -8.03 11.46 -12.53
CA GLU A 218 -8.91 12.46 -11.92
C GLU A 218 -8.12 13.38 -10.97
N PRO A 219 -8.09 14.72 -11.19
CA PRO A 219 -7.31 15.64 -10.36
C PRO A 219 -7.71 15.69 -8.87
N SER A 220 -9.00 15.52 -8.56
CA SER A 220 -9.51 15.54 -7.19
C SER A 220 -9.25 14.20 -6.49
N MET A 221 -8.27 14.15 -5.57
CA MET A 221 -8.06 12.96 -4.75
C MET A 221 -9.23 12.70 -3.80
N TYR A 222 -9.97 13.73 -3.37
CA TYR A 222 -11.23 13.52 -2.67
C TYR A 222 -12.20 12.71 -3.55
N LYS A 223 -12.43 13.11 -4.80
CA LYS A 223 -13.36 12.40 -5.69
C LYS A 223 -12.92 10.97 -5.94
N VAL A 224 -11.62 10.70 -6.07
CA VAL A 224 -11.12 9.33 -6.24
C VAL A 224 -11.39 8.46 -5.00
N HIS A 225 -11.20 9.00 -3.79
CA HIS A 225 -11.20 8.22 -2.54
C HIS A 225 -12.47 8.38 -1.67
N ARG A 226 -13.47 9.18 -2.09
CA ARG A 226 -14.65 9.55 -1.28
C ARG A 226 -15.52 8.39 -0.76
N PHE A 227 -15.38 7.18 -1.30
CA PHE A 227 -16.13 5.99 -0.87
C PHE A 227 -15.28 5.01 -0.06
N MET A 228 -14.05 5.38 0.30
CA MET A 228 -13.17 4.53 1.09
C MET A 228 -13.33 4.75 2.60
N ASP A 229 -13.83 5.92 3.02
CA ASP A 229 -13.93 6.27 4.46
C ASP A 229 -12.60 6.05 5.21
N ILE A 230 -11.51 6.50 4.60
CA ILE A 230 -10.17 6.29 5.14
C ILE A 230 -10.06 7.04 6.47
N SER A 231 -9.75 6.28 7.52
CA SER A 231 -9.49 6.77 8.87
C SER A 231 -8.16 7.52 8.97
N LYS A 232 -7.99 8.27 10.07
CA LYS A 232 -6.72 8.93 10.35
C LYS A 232 -5.57 7.94 10.49
N ALA A 233 -5.79 6.82 11.17
CA ALA A 233 -4.77 5.78 11.34
C ALA A 233 -4.38 5.13 10.01
N GLU A 234 -5.34 4.81 9.15
CA GLU A 234 -5.06 4.26 7.81
C GLU A 234 -4.25 5.21 6.93
N ASN A 235 -4.61 6.50 6.91
CA ASN A 235 -3.90 7.48 6.10
C ASN A 235 -2.52 7.82 6.66
N ASP A 236 -2.38 7.94 8.00
CA ASP A 236 -1.07 8.10 8.65
C ASP A 236 -0.16 6.91 8.36
N PHE A 237 -0.70 5.69 8.39
CA PHE A 237 0.05 4.47 8.06
C PHE A 237 0.57 4.52 6.62
N PHE A 238 -0.27 4.91 5.66
CA PHE A 238 0.14 5.11 4.27
C PHE A 238 1.25 6.17 4.13
N ILE A 239 1.10 7.32 4.81
CA ILE A 239 2.10 8.40 4.82
C ILE A 239 3.42 7.92 5.45
N GLN A 240 3.35 7.14 6.52
CA GLN A 240 4.52 6.52 7.13
C GLN A 240 5.25 5.61 6.15
N GLN A 241 4.51 4.80 5.37
CA GLN A 241 5.13 3.96 4.34
C GLN A 241 5.85 4.78 3.25
N LEU A 242 5.37 5.98 2.89
CA LEU A 242 6.08 6.87 1.94
C LEU A 242 7.41 7.37 2.51
N VAL A 243 7.42 7.77 3.78
CA VAL A 243 8.63 8.19 4.50
C VAL A 243 9.64 7.04 4.54
N ASP A 244 9.21 5.87 5.01
CA ASP A 244 10.08 4.71 5.19
C ASP A 244 10.58 4.17 3.84
N ALA A 245 9.72 4.09 2.82
CA ALA A 245 10.10 3.67 1.47
C ALA A 245 11.20 4.58 0.90
N SER A 246 11.02 5.90 1.00
CA SER A 246 11.98 6.86 0.47
C SER A 246 13.32 6.80 1.22
N ALA A 247 13.27 6.72 2.55
CA ALA A 247 14.46 6.55 3.36
C ALA A 247 15.19 5.23 3.00
N SER A 248 14.45 4.13 2.82
CA SER A 248 15.01 2.82 2.51
C SER A 248 15.78 2.75 1.20
N ILE A 249 15.42 3.59 0.21
CA ILE A 249 16.13 3.66 -1.08
C ILE A 249 17.24 4.71 -1.10
N GLY A 250 17.51 5.40 0.02
CA GLY A 250 18.66 6.29 0.18
C GLY A 250 18.35 7.78 0.27
N PHE A 251 17.10 8.16 0.54
CA PHE A 251 16.77 9.55 0.85
C PHE A 251 17.39 9.95 2.18
N SER A 252 17.81 11.21 2.30
CA SER A 252 18.12 11.78 3.60
C SER A 252 16.85 11.78 4.45
N GLN A 253 16.99 11.59 5.76
CA GLN A 253 15.83 11.54 6.65
C GLN A 253 14.96 12.81 6.56
N ALA A 254 15.58 13.99 6.44
CA ALA A 254 14.84 15.24 6.27
C ALA A 254 14.07 15.32 4.95
N ASP A 255 14.63 14.81 3.85
CA ASP A 255 13.89 14.77 2.58
C ASP A 255 12.79 13.71 2.57
N ALA A 256 13.00 12.58 3.25
CA ALA A 256 11.95 11.57 3.43
C ALA A 256 10.79 12.12 4.28
N GLU A 257 11.09 12.88 5.33
CA GLU A 257 10.06 13.47 6.21
C GLU A 257 9.20 14.53 5.50
N ASN A 258 9.67 15.11 4.39
CA ASN A 258 8.87 16.03 3.57
C ASN A 258 7.59 15.40 3.05
N TRP A 259 7.50 14.06 2.93
CA TRP A 259 6.24 13.39 2.58
C TRP A 259 5.11 13.74 3.54
N ARG A 260 5.37 13.92 4.84
CA ARG A 260 4.31 14.34 5.77
C ARG A 260 3.78 15.72 5.46
N THR A 261 4.68 16.64 5.08
CA THR A 261 4.28 18.00 4.72
C THR A 261 3.51 18.01 3.41
N LEU A 262 3.98 17.27 2.40
CA LEU A 262 3.32 17.15 1.10
C LEU A 262 1.95 16.47 1.20
N MET A 263 1.82 15.48 2.10
CA MET A 263 0.59 14.73 2.31
C MET A 263 -0.37 15.38 3.31
N ALA A 264 0.04 16.45 4.02
CA ALA A 264 -0.79 17.08 5.04
C ALA A 264 -2.18 17.50 4.54
N PRO A 265 -2.35 18.12 3.36
CA PRO A 265 -3.67 18.49 2.84
C PRO A 265 -4.57 17.29 2.49
N PHE A 266 -4.00 16.10 2.31
CA PHE A 266 -4.74 14.87 2.07
C PHE A 266 -5.17 14.21 3.39
N ASN A 267 -4.55 14.62 4.50
CA ASN A 267 -4.68 14.02 5.83
C ASN A 267 -5.50 14.87 6.82
N THR A 268 -6.17 15.91 6.32
CA THR A 268 -7.12 16.72 7.08
C THR A 268 -8.47 16.73 6.38
N ARG A 269 -9.53 16.64 7.18
CA ARG A 269 -10.89 16.65 6.66
C ARG A 269 -11.31 18.07 6.27
N CYS A 270 -12.05 18.16 5.17
CA CYS A 270 -12.56 19.42 4.62
C CYS A 270 -11.49 20.45 4.24
N ALA A 271 -10.26 20.01 3.96
CA ALA A 271 -9.19 20.91 3.52
C ALA A 271 -9.64 21.77 2.31
N PRO A 272 -9.24 23.05 2.25
CA PRO A 272 -9.56 23.88 1.09
C PRO A 272 -8.94 23.29 -0.19
N ALA A 273 -9.53 23.65 -1.34
CA ALA A 273 -8.98 23.23 -2.63
C ALA A 273 -7.55 23.73 -2.78
N PHE A 274 -6.65 22.87 -3.26
CA PHE A 274 -5.27 23.24 -3.53
C PHE A 274 -4.78 22.63 -4.85
N GLU A 275 -3.82 23.31 -5.47
CA GLU A 275 -3.26 22.91 -6.76
C GLU A 275 -2.02 22.05 -6.55
N VAL A 276 -2.01 20.86 -7.14
CA VAL A 276 -0.80 20.04 -7.28
C VAL A 276 -0.13 20.41 -8.60
N ASN A 277 1.09 20.92 -8.54
CA ASN A 277 1.83 21.35 -9.73
C ASN A 277 1.90 20.22 -10.78
N GLY A 278 1.55 20.53 -12.03
CA GLY A 278 1.58 19.56 -13.12
C GLY A 278 0.40 18.59 -13.17
N VAL A 279 -0.55 18.67 -12.23
CA VAL A 279 -1.86 18.00 -12.33
C VAL A 279 -2.83 18.95 -13.06
N PRO A 280 -3.56 18.49 -14.08
CA PRO A 280 -4.52 19.31 -14.83
C PRO A 280 -5.64 19.93 -13.95
N ASP A 281 -6.34 20.92 -14.52
CA ASP A 281 -7.54 21.56 -13.96
C ASP A 281 -7.37 22.48 -12.72
N GLY A 282 -6.13 22.68 -12.26
CA GLY A 282 -5.79 23.67 -11.24
C GLY A 282 -6.09 23.22 -9.82
N ALA A 283 -6.54 24.14 -8.95
CA ALA A 283 -6.87 23.82 -7.56
C ALA A 283 -8.16 23.00 -7.44
N ASP A 284 -8.10 21.87 -6.73
CA ASP A 284 -9.22 20.96 -6.52
C ASP A 284 -9.23 20.40 -5.08
N LEU A 285 -10.29 19.69 -4.68
CA LEU A 285 -10.43 19.05 -3.38
C LEU A 285 -9.55 17.81 -3.29
N GLN A 286 -8.69 17.76 -2.28
CA GLN A 286 -7.67 16.72 -2.14
C GLN A 286 -7.76 15.92 -0.83
N ALA A 287 -8.66 16.26 0.09
CA ALA A 287 -8.81 15.51 1.34
C ALA A 287 -9.17 14.04 1.05
N VAL A 288 -8.32 13.13 1.54
CA VAL A 288 -8.52 11.68 1.45
C VAL A 288 -8.95 11.12 2.80
N CYS A 289 -8.36 11.63 3.89
CA CYS A 289 -8.84 11.42 5.25
C CYS A 289 -10.16 12.18 5.43
N ILE A 290 -11.28 11.46 5.37
CA ILE A 290 -12.63 12.03 5.46
C ILE A 290 -13.49 11.39 6.55
N ASN A 291 -12.97 10.36 7.23
CA ASN A 291 -13.61 9.77 8.40
C ASN A 291 -13.79 10.81 9.52
N ASP A 292 -14.70 10.53 10.45
CA ASP A 292 -14.97 11.40 11.59
C ASP A 292 -13.79 11.56 12.56
N ASP A 293 -12.85 10.60 12.58
CA ASP A 293 -11.62 10.67 13.38
C ASP A 293 -10.53 11.57 12.77
N CYS A 294 -10.68 11.96 11.50
CA CYS A 294 -9.75 12.84 10.81
C CYS A 294 -9.84 14.27 11.39
N PRO A 295 -8.68 14.91 11.68
CA PRO A 295 -8.67 16.28 12.16
C PRO A 295 -9.25 17.21 11.09
N LEU A 296 -10.07 18.16 11.53
CA LEU A 296 -10.60 19.21 10.66
C LEU A 296 -9.47 20.16 10.29
N ASP A 297 -9.38 20.54 9.01
CA ASP A 297 -8.42 21.54 8.56
C ASP A 297 -8.63 22.90 9.25
N GLU A 298 -7.56 23.64 9.53
CA GLU A 298 -7.66 24.97 10.15
C GLU A 298 -8.45 25.97 9.29
N ALA A 299 -8.40 25.80 7.97
CA ALA A 299 -9.13 26.58 6.98
C ALA A 299 -10.30 25.78 6.35
N ALA A 300 -10.88 24.84 7.12
CA ALA A 300 -11.88 23.92 6.60
C ALA A 300 -13.08 24.59 5.92
N ASN A 301 -13.44 24.06 4.75
CA ASN A 301 -14.64 24.42 4.02
C ASN A 301 -15.44 23.17 3.67
N CYS A 302 -16.12 22.61 4.67
CA CYS A 302 -16.89 21.38 4.49
C CYS A 302 -18.04 21.51 3.48
N ASP A 303 -18.60 22.70 3.27
CA ASP A 303 -19.68 22.90 2.31
C ASP A 303 -19.23 22.71 0.85
N ALA A 304 -17.92 22.77 0.57
CA ALA A 304 -17.38 22.43 -0.75
C ALA A 304 -17.43 20.92 -1.05
N TYR A 305 -17.54 20.09 0.00
CA TYR A 305 -17.54 18.64 -0.12
C TYR A 305 -18.97 18.09 -0.19
N PRO A 306 -19.25 17.10 -1.05
CA PRO A 306 -20.46 16.28 -0.96
C PRO A 306 -20.72 15.79 0.47
N SER A 307 -22.00 15.76 0.85
CA SER A 307 -22.43 15.40 2.21
C SER A 307 -21.74 16.22 3.31
N LYS A 308 -21.26 17.42 3.00
CA LYS A 308 -20.52 18.30 3.92
C LYS A 308 -19.25 17.66 4.49
N GLY A 309 -18.55 16.88 3.68
CA GLY A 309 -17.30 16.22 4.08
C GLY A 309 -17.51 15.02 5.02
N VAL A 310 -18.75 14.54 5.15
CA VAL A 310 -19.05 13.31 5.89
C VAL A 310 -18.79 12.12 4.97
N ALA A 311 -18.01 11.16 5.47
CA ALA A 311 -17.69 9.94 4.76
C ALA A 311 -18.86 8.98 4.67
N VAL A 312 -18.76 8.05 3.71
CA VAL A 312 -19.68 6.92 3.55
C VAL A 312 -18.88 5.65 3.78
N VAL A 313 -19.17 4.96 4.88
CA VAL A 313 -18.54 3.67 5.21
C VAL A 313 -18.79 2.68 4.07
N PRO A 314 -17.75 2.09 3.46
CA PRO A 314 -17.95 1.12 2.39
C PRO A 314 -18.54 -0.18 2.93
N ALA A 315 -19.52 -0.74 2.22
CA ALA A 315 -20.05 -2.06 2.53
C ALA A 315 -19.15 -3.18 1.99
N ASN A 316 -19.14 -4.34 2.66
CA ASN A 316 -18.53 -5.55 2.12
C ASN A 316 -19.26 -6.02 0.86
N ALA A 317 -18.52 -6.29 -0.21
CA ALA A 317 -19.07 -6.69 -1.50
C ALA A 317 -19.88 -8.00 -1.44
N THR A 318 -19.46 -8.95 -0.61
CA THR A 318 -20.16 -10.24 -0.41
C THR A 318 -21.51 -10.12 0.30
N VAL A 319 -21.77 -9.01 0.99
CA VAL A 319 -23.01 -8.77 1.74
C VAL A 319 -23.99 -7.91 0.92
N ALA A 320 -23.48 -7.11 -0.02
CA ALA A 320 -24.28 -6.21 -0.84
C ALA A 320 -25.10 -6.93 -1.92
N GLU A 321 -24.64 -8.07 -2.44
CA GLU A 321 -25.42 -8.90 -3.38
C GLU A 321 -26.58 -9.67 -2.70
N ALA A 322 -26.66 -9.68 -1.37
CA ALA A 322 -27.73 -10.34 -0.62
C ALA A 322 -28.96 -9.46 -0.36
N SER A 323 -28.97 -8.20 -0.83
CA SER A 323 -30.20 -7.38 -0.81
C SER A 323 -30.93 -7.49 -2.16
N PRO A 324 -32.04 -8.24 -2.24
CA PRO A 324 -32.91 -8.11 -3.40
C PRO A 324 -33.50 -6.70 -3.39
N SER A 325 -33.39 -6.04 -4.54
CA SER A 325 -34.16 -4.84 -4.90
C SER A 325 -35.61 -4.99 -4.43
N ALA A 326 -35.98 -4.25 -3.39
CA ALA A 326 -37.37 -4.16 -2.93
C ALA A 326 -38.13 -3.17 -3.82
N SER A 327 -38.32 -3.51 -5.10
CA SER A 327 -39.43 -2.99 -5.89
C SER A 327 -40.62 -3.91 -5.68
N GLY A 328 -41.41 -3.64 -4.64
CA GLY A 328 -42.57 -4.45 -4.29
C GLY A 328 -43.59 -3.66 -3.48
N THR A 329 -44.50 -2.99 -4.16
CA THR A 329 -45.72 -2.43 -3.59
C THR A 329 -46.60 -3.57 -3.07
N ALA A 330 -46.76 -3.72 -1.75
CA ALA A 330 -47.87 -4.47 -1.16
C ALA A 330 -48.17 -4.00 0.26
N THR A 331 -49.37 -3.45 0.43
CA THR A 331 -50.07 -3.17 1.69
C THR A 331 -50.45 -4.46 2.46
N PRO A 332 -50.79 -4.37 3.76
CA PRO A 332 -50.60 -5.45 4.73
C PRO A 332 -51.86 -6.32 4.93
N SER A 333 -51.69 -7.59 5.29
CA SER A 333 -52.65 -8.28 6.17
C SER A 333 -52.19 -9.63 6.73
N ALA A 334 -52.58 -9.85 7.99
CA ALA A 334 -52.89 -11.10 8.68
C ALA A 334 -51.77 -12.03 9.20
N SER A 335 -51.55 -11.89 10.51
CA SER A 335 -51.38 -12.92 11.56
C SER A 335 -51.57 -14.41 11.20
N GLY A 336 -50.62 -15.24 11.64
CA GLY A 336 -50.78 -16.68 11.81
C GLY A 336 -49.64 -17.30 12.61
N THR A 337 -49.96 -17.72 13.84
CA THR A 337 -49.07 -18.39 14.81
C THR A 337 -49.13 -19.92 14.65
N ALA A 338 -48.05 -20.61 15.08
CA ALA A 338 -47.90 -22.03 15.48
C ALA A 338 -46.88 -22.80 14.58
N ASN A 339 -45.68 -23.13 15.05
CA ASN A 339 -45.26 -24.13 16.07
C ASN A 339 -45.19 -25.56 15.52
N GLY A 340 -44.03 -26.23 15.67
CA GLY A 340 -43.95 -27.70 15.68
C GLY A 340 -42.78 -28.38 14.95
N SER A 341 -41.78 -28.79 15.74
CA SER A 341 -41.13 -30.12 15.73
C SER A 341 -40.12 -30.54 14.64
N SER A 342 -38.89 -30.74 15.13
CA SER A 342 -37.85 -31.72 14.79
C SER A 342 -38.22 -32.96 13.95
N SER A 343 -37.33 -33.34 13.02
CA SER A 343 -36.55 -34.60 13.11
C SER A 343 -35.60 -34.83 11.93
N ALA A 344 -34.38 -35.23 12.31
CA ALA A 344 -33.54 -36.32 11.78
C ALA A 344 -33.11 -36.41 10.29
N ILE A 345 -31.81 -36.62 10.18
CA ILE A 345 -30.94 -37.04 9.07
C ILE A 345 -31.46 -38.33 8.38
N PRO A 346 -31.14 -38.51 7.09
CA PRO A 346 -30.43 -39.73 6.72
C PRO A 346 -29.21 -39.49 5.82
N THR A 347 -28.11 -40.09 6.24
CA THR A 347 -26.95 -40.50 5.45
C THR A 347 -27.32 -41.58 4.44
N SER A 348 -26.84 -41.47 3.20
CA SER A 348 -26.62 -42.63 2.32
C SER A 348 -25.51 -42.40 1.29
N MET A 349 -24.41 -43.12 1.52
CA MET A 349 -23.70 -44.00 0.57
C MET A 349 -22.99 -43.46 -0.68
N ALA A 350 -21.68 -43.63 -0.60
CA ALA A 350 -20.67 -43.94 -1.61
C ALA A 350 -21.11 -44.63 -2.91
N ALA A 351 -20.47 -44.22 -4.01
CA ALA A 351 -20.07 -45.11 -5.10
C ALA A 351 -18.75 -44.60 -5.68
N GLY A 352 -17.71 -45.45 -5.64
CA GLY A 352 -16.38 -45.17 -6.16
C GLY A 352 -16.27 -45.42 -7.66
N TRP A 353 -15.34 -44.70 -8.30
CA TRP A 353 -14.83 -45.01 -9.63
C TRP A 353 -13.31 -44.88 -9.59
N GLU A 354 -12.66 -46.04 -9.70
CA GLU A 354 -11.24 -46.20 -9.95
C GLU A 354 -10.96 -45.88 -11.42
N HIS A 355 -9.99 -45.01 -11.72
CA HIS A 355 -9.17 -45.11 -12.92
C HIS A 355 -7.79 -44.54 -12.64
N GLY A 356 -6.82 -45.43 -12.52
CA GLY A 356 -5.41 -45.09 -12.51
C GLY A 356 -4.93 -44.71 -13.90
N PHE A 357 -4.13 -43.65 -13.97
CA PHE A 357 -3.13 -43.44 -15.00
C PHE A 357 -1.85 -42.97 -14.30
N GLY A 358 -0.84 -43.85 -14.29
CA GLY A 358 0.51 -43.49 -13.92
C GLY A 358 1.14 -42.67 -15.05
N LEU A 359 1.73 -41.53 -14.70
CA LEU A 359 2.63 -40.81 -15.58
C LEU A 359 3.97 -40.61 -14.84
N GLN A 360 4.99 -41.25 -15.39
CA GLN A 360 6.38 -41.18 -14.97
C GLN A 360 6.90 -39.74 -15.17
N ILE A 361 7.42 -39.13 -14.09
CA ILE A 361 8.13 -37.85 -14.17
C ILE A 361 9.59 -38.15 -14.53
N LEU A 362 9.98 -37.81 -15.76
CA LEU A 362 11.37 -37.79 -16.20
C LEU A 362 11.95 -36.41 -15.88
N VAL A 363 12.77 -36.32 -14.82
CA VAL A 363 13.57 -35.12 -14.52
C VAL A 363 14.83 -35.17 -15.38
N THR A 364 14.87 -34.42 -16.48
CA THR A 364 16.12 -34.14 -17.20
C THR A 364 16.62 -32.75 -16.85
N MET A 365 17.74 -32.71 -16.12
CA MET A 365 18.56 -31.54 -15.91
C MET A 365 19.11 -31.01 -17.23
N PHE A 366 18.99 -29.70 -17.46
CA PHE A 366 19.93 -28.96 -18.31
C PHE A 366 20.48 -27.79 -17.51
N ALA A 367 21.74 -27.95 -17.10
CA ALA A 367 22.64 -26.88 -16.74
C ALA A 367 23.63 -26.72 -17.90
N ALA A 368 23.74 -25.53 -18.49
CA ALA A 368 24.98 -24.94 -19.04
C ALA A 368 24.73 -23.67 -19.88
N GLY A 369 25.59 -22.66 -19.66
CA GLY A 369 25.94 -21.57 -20.59
C GLY A 369 25.22 -20.24 -20.29
N VAL A 370 25.77 -19.26 -19.57
CA VAL A 370 26.99 -18.46 -19.80
C VAL A 370 27.04 -17.87 -21.21
N ILE A 371 26.90 -16.55 -21.35
CA ILE A 371 27.90 -15.64 -21.94
C ILE A 371 27.48 -14.17 -21.76
N ALA A 372 28.47 -13.41 -21.28
CA ALA A 372 28.60 -11.98 -21.08
C ALA A 372 27.95 -11.04 -22.11
N TYR A 373 27.43 -9.91 -21.62
CA TYR A 373 27.55 -8.60 -22.27
C TYR A 373 27.39 -7.51 -21.20
N LEU A 374 28.47 -6.76 -20.94
CA LEU A 374 28.44 -5.34 -20.50
C LEU A 374 29.89 -4.82 -20.40
N GLN A 375 30.41 -4.38 -21.55
CA GLN A 375 31.20 -3.17 -21.66
C GLN A 375 30.60 -2.37 -22.81
N LEU A 376 29.89 -1.30 -22.47
CA LEU A 376 29.82 0.00 -23.16
C LEU A 376 29.04 0.96 -22.26
#